data_AF-A0A1I5BX85-F1
#
_entry.id   AF-A0A1I5BX85-F1
#
_cell.length_a   1.000
_cell.length_b   1.000
_cell.length_c   1.000
_cell.angle_alpha   90.00
_cell.angle_beta   90.00
_cell.angle_gamma   90.00
#
_symmetry.space_group_name_H-M   'P 1'
#
loop_
_entity.id
_entity.type
_entity.pdbx_description
1 polymer ?
#
loop_
_entity_poly.entity_id
_entity_poly.type
_entity_poly.pdbx_seq_one_letter_code
_entity_poly.pdbx_strand_id
1 'polypeptide(L)'
;MPGKSKLQNPKKKPTNSLMAGGLYLEVSSRGSKYWRMKYYRPTDKKEDRLAFGVYPAVSLADARAKRDEAKKLMAQGLDPKAEKKGTPTPAKVNTFEQVAPCMASNKRWGDSHRQKVLRSLEQYIFPHISARDITTLRTS
;
A
#
# COMPACT_ATOMS: atom_id res chain seq x y z
N MET A 1 -19.95 -36.90 31.22
CA MET A 1 -18.52 -36.58 30.96
C MET A 1 -18.06 -37.50 29.85
N PRO A 2 -17.54 -37.01 28.70
CA PRO A 2 -16.16 -36.53 28.69
C PRO A 2 -15.95 -35.24 27.86
N GLY A 3 -15.04 -34.38 28.34
CA GLY A 3 -14.67 -33.12 27.72
C GLY A 3 -13.79 -33.31 26.49
N LYS A 4 -14.09 -32.55 25.44
CA LYS A 4 -13.23 -32.44 24.26
C LYS A 4 -12.10 -31.46 24.55
N SER A 5 -10.89 -32.01 24.61
CA SER A 5 -9.61 -31.32 24.80
C SER A 5 -9.42 -30.21 23.76
N LYS A 6 -9.26 -28.96 24.23
CA LYS A 6 -8.87 -27.83 23.38
C LYS A 6 -7.41 -28.05 22.93
N LEU A 7 -7.18 -28.28 21.63
CA LEU A 7 -5.84 -28.23 21.05
C LEU A 7 -5.25 -26.83 21.30
N GLN A 8 -4.33 -26.71 22.25
CA GLN A 8 -3.47 -25.54 22.40
C GLN A 8 -2.44 -25.57 21.28
N ASN A 9 -2.70 -24.82 20.21
CA ASN A 9 -1.66 -24.47 19.25
C ASN A 9 -0.61 -23.63 19.98
N PRO A 10 0.66 -24.04 20.10
CA PRO A 10 1.66 -23.24 20.79
C PRO A 10 1.79 -21.92 20.04
N LYS A 11 1.50 -20.81 20.72
CA LYS A 11 1.78 -19.46 20.21
C LYS A 11 3.29 -19.33 20.05
N LYS A 12 3.85 -19.80 18.93
CA LYS A 12 5.24 -19.58 18.57
C LYS A 12 5.45 -18.07 18.49
N LYS A 13 6.24 -17.53 19.41
CA LYS A 13 6.61 -16.12 19.44
C LYS A 13 7.31 -15.78 18.11
N PRO A 14 7.07 -14.58 17.55
CA PRO A 14 7.77 -14.18 16.34
C PRO A 14 9.27 -14.26 16.59
N THR A 15 9.98 -14.96 15.70
CA THR A 15 11.43 -15.14 15.79
C THR A 15 12.09 -14.15 14.86
N ASN A 16 13.07 -13.41 15.36
CA ASN A 16 13.76 -12.37 14.62
C ASN A 16 15.19 -12.81 14.31
N SER A 17 15.54 -12.90 13.03
CA SER A 17 16.93 -13.10 12.61
C SER A 17 17.56 -11.74 12.35
N LEU A 18 18.47 -11.33 13.24
CA LEU A 18 19.16 -10.03 13.18
C LEU A 18 20.17 -10.00 12.03
N MET A 19 20.22 -8.86 11.35
CA MET A 19 21.19 -8.53 10.29
C MET A 19 21.85 -7.19 10.63
N ALA A 20 22.96 -6.88 9.96
CA ALA A 20 23.70 -5.65 10.21
C ALA A 20 22.88 -4.37 9.93
N GLY A 21 23.05 -3.36 10.78
CA GLY A 21 22.47 -2.03 10.59
C GLY A 21 20.97 -1.93 10.94
N GLY A 22 20.50 -2.71 11.91
CA GLY A 22 19.13 -2.64 12.42
C GLY A 22 18.08 -3.36 11.57
N LEU A 23 18.49 -3.97 10.45
CA LEU A 23 17.66 -4.83 9.61
C LEU A 23 17.52 -6.20 10.28
N TYR A 24 16.34 -6.80 10.21
CA TYR A 24 16.08 -8.14 10.69
C TYR A 24 14.95 -8.79 9.89
N LEU A 25 14.98 -10.11 9.82
CA LEU A 25 13.89 -10.91 9.28
C LEU A 25 12.96 -11.31 10.41
N GLU A 26 11.73 -10.83 10.38
CA GLU A 26 10.70 -11.20 11.35
C GLU A 26 9.88 -12.37 10.80
N VAL A 27 9.91 -13.51 11.48
CA VAL A 27 9.10 -14.68 11.14
C VAL A 27 7.86 -14.68 12.03
N SER A 28 6.68 -14.49 11.42
CA SER A 28 5.39 -14.58 12.09
C SER A 28 5.12 -16.01 12.57
N SER A 29 4.24 -16.15 13.56
CA SER A 29 3.78 -17.46 14.06
C SER A 29 3.15 -18.34 12.96
N ARG A 30 2.62 -17.72 11.89
CA ARG A 30 2.08 -18.38 10.70
C ARG A 30 3.13 -18.73 9.64
N GLY A 31 4.41 -18.45 9.89
CA GLY A 31 5.52 -18.76 8.97
C GLY A 31 5.82 -17.67 7.92
N SER A 32 5.00 -16.62 7.82
CA SER A 32 5.28 -15.46 6.95
C SER A 32 6.53 -14.72 7.43
N LYS A 33 7.42 -14.38 6.50
CA LYS A 33 8.72 -13.76 6.80
C LYS A 33 8.77 -12.34 6.26
N TYR A 34 9.11 -11.37 7.11
CA TYR A 34 9.09 -9.94 6.77
C TYR A 34 10.45 -9.30 6.98
N TRP A 35 10.94 -8.57 5.98
CA TRP A 35 12.09 -7.70 6.15
C TRP A 35 11.69 -6.44 6.89
N ARG A 36 12.27 -6.22 8.06
CA ARG A 36 12.01 -5.04 8.89
C ARG A 36 13.28 -4.41 9.40
N MET A 37 13.26 -3.10 9.60
CA MET A 37 14.35 -2.38 10.26
C MET A 37 13.82 -1.60 11.45
N LYS A 38 14.51 -1.70 12.58
CA LYS A 38 14.32 -0.82 13.73
C LYS A 38 15.13 0.45 13.52
N TYR A 39 14.50 1.59 13.78
CA TYR A 39 15.15 2.89 13.70
C TYR A 39 14.48 3.87 14.67
N TYR A 40 15.15 5.00 14.93
CA TYR A 40 14.58 6.11 15.68
C TYR A 40 14.12 7.17 14.70
N ARG A 41 12.86 7.60 14.82
CA ARG A 41 12.30 8.63 13.93
C ARG A 41 13.07 9.94 14.13
N PRO A 42 13.49 10.63 13.06
CA PRO A 42 14.23 11.88 13.18
C PRO A 42 13.39 13.00 13.83
N THR A 43 12.06 12.98 13.66
CA THR A 43 11.14 13.97 14.23
C THR A 43 10.96 13.84 15.74
N ASP A 44 10.54 12.65 16.22
CA ASP A 44 10.14 12.45 17.62
C ASP A 44 11.17 11.67 18.46
N LYS A 45 12.27 11.19 17.85
CA LYS A 45 13.26 10.27 18.46
C LYS A 45 12.67 8.99 19.06
N LYS A 46 11.43 8.63 18.69
CA LYS A 46 10.76 7.40 19.12
C LYS A 46 11.21 6.20 18.29
N GLU A 47 11.31 5.03 18.91
CA GLU A 47 11.56 3.76 18.21
C GLU A 47 10.37 3.44 17.29
N ASP A 48 10.66 3.20 16.01
CA ASP A 48 9.69 2.73 15.03
C ASP A 48 10.31 1.60 14.19
N ARG A 49 9.45 0.92 13.43
CA ARG A 49 9.80 -0.21 12.58
C ARG A 49 9.38 0.08 11.15
N LEU A 50 10.33 -0.03 10.23
CA LEU A 50 10.10 0.11 8.79
C LEU A 50 10.05 -1.27 8.13
N ALA A 51 9.01 -1.55 7.35
CA ALA A 51 8.88 -2.80 6.61
C ALA A 51 9.36 -2.62 5.16
N PHE A 52 10.22 -3.52 4.67
CA PHE A 52 10.76 -3.49 3.30
C PHE A 52 10.08 -4.46 2.34
N GLY A 53 9.34 -5.44 2.88
CA GLY A 53 8.54 -6.40 2.13
C GLY A 53 8.53 -7.78 2.78
N VAL A 54 7.99 -8.74 2.03
CA VAL A 54 7.84 -10.15 2.45
C VAL A 54 8.88 -11.00 1.72
N TYR A 55 9.52 -11.93 2.40
CA TYR A 55 10.36 -12.96 1.77
C TYR A 55 9.47 -14.10 1.24
N PRO A 56 9.75 -14.68 0.05
CA PRO A 56 10.92 -14.46 -0.80
C PRO A 56 10.77 -13.35 -1.85
N ALA A 57 9.61 -12.70 -1.94
CA ALA A 57 9.34 -11.66 -2.94
C ALA A 57 10.35 -10.50 -2.89
N VAL A 58 10.89 -10.19 -1.71
CA VAL A 58 12.02 -9.28 -1.54
C VAL A 58 13.25 -10.07 -1.11
N SER A 59 14.30 -9.98 -1.92
CA SER A 59 15.60 -10.60 -1.64
C SER A 59 16.34 -9.91 -0.49
N LEU A 60 17.35 -10.56 0.08
CA LEU A 60 18.21 -9.91 1.08
C LEU A 60 18.96 -8.70 0.49
N ALA A 61 19.35 -8.75 -0.79
CA ALA A 61 20.03 -7.66 -1.46
C ALA A 61 19.11 -6.44 -1.60
N ASP A 62 17.87 -6.64 -2.05
CA ASP A 62 16.85 -5.59 -2.12
C ASP A 62 16.53 -5.00 -0.74
N ALA A 63 16.44 -5.85 0.30
CA ALA A 63 16.21 -5.38 1.65
C ALA A 63 17.37 -4.50 2.18
N ARG A 64 18.61 -4.79 1.78
CA ARG A 64 19.79 -3.96 2.09
C ARG A 64 19.76 -2.64 1.32
N ALA A 65 19.46 -2.67 0.02
CA ALA A 65 19.34 -1.45 -0.79
C ALA A 65 18.30 -0.49 -0.17
N LYS A 66 17.10 -1.00 0.13
CA LYS A 66 16.02 -0.20 0.77
C LYS A 66 16.39 0.31 2.16
N ARG A 67 17.21 -0.44 2.92
CA ARG A 67 17.75 0.01 4.21
C ARG A 67 18.68 1.20 4.01
N ASP A 68 19.57 1.14 3.03
CA ASP A 68 20.53 2.20 2.77
C ASP A 68 19.83 3.47 2.24
N GLU A 69 18.79 3.32 1.42
CA GLU A 69 17.89 4.42 1.05
C GLU A 69 17.20 5.03 2.28
N ALA A 70 16.61 4.20 3.15
CA ALA A 70 15.97 4.69 4.37
C ALA A 70 16.96 5.43 5.29
N LYS A 71 18.21 4.98 5.36
CA LYS A 71 19.27 5.67 6.11
C LYS A 71 19.64 7.02 5.49
N LYS A 72 19.70 7.12 4.16
CA LYS A 72 19.92 8.39 3.47
C LYS A 72 18.80 9.40 3.76
N LEU A 73 17.54 8.94 3.72
CA LEU A 73 16.39 9.78 4.07
C LEU A 73 16.46 10.26 5.53
N MET A 74 16.80 9.37 6.47
CA MET A 74 16.98 9.75 7.87
C MET A 74 18.12 10.76 8.07
N ALA A 75 19.22 10.63 7.31
CA ALA A 75 20.33 11.58 7.34
C ALA A 75 19.92 12.97 6.82
N GLN A 76 18.93 13.03 5.92
CA GLN A 76 18.30 14.27 5.44
C GLN A 76 17.23 14.81 6.41
N GLY A 77 16.98 14.15 7.55
CA GLY A 77 15.93 14.51 8.49
C GLY A 77 14.52 14.07 8.07
N LEU A 78 14.40 13.30 6.99
CA LEU A 78 13.12 12.81 6.46
C LEU A 78 12.75 11.47 7.11
N ASP A 79 11.45 11.32 7.42
CA ASP A 79 10.93 10.05 7.93
C ASP A 79 10.67 9.06 6.77
N PRO A 80 11.42 7.94 6.68
CA PRO A 80 11.27 6.98 5.59
C PRO A 80 9.91 6.27 5.56
N LYS A 81 9.16 6.28 6.65
CA LYS A 81 7.79 5.73 6.72
C LYS A 81 6.76 6.71 6.15
N ALA A 82 7.02 8.02 6.22
CA ALA A 82 6.20 9.03 5.58
C ALA A 82 6.38 8.99 4.06
N GLU A 83 7.62 8.87 3.58
CA GLU A 83 7.92 8.74 2.14
C GLU A 83 7.32 7.48 1.51
N LYS A 84 7.30 6.35 2.22
CA LYS A 84 6.59 5.15 1.75
C LYS A 84 5.08 5.30 1.64
N LYS A 85 4.49 6.19 2.44
CA LYS A 85 3.08 6.58 2.27
C LYS A 85 2.91 7.66 1.18
N GLY A 86 3.98 8.40 0.91
CA GLY A 86 4.06 9.47 -0.08
C GLY A 86 4.30 9.01 -1.51
N THR A 87 4.75 7.77 -1.75
CA THR A 87 4.47 7.13 -3.05
C THR A 87 2.97 6.98 -3.12
N PRO A 88 2.26 7.71 -4.01
CA PRO A 88 0.85 7.54 -4.13
C PRO A 88 0.62 6.08 -4.50
N THR A 89 0.03 5.29 -3.59
CA THR A 89 -1.15 4.52 -4.00
C THR A 89 -1.89 5.46 -4.93
N PRO A 90 -2.03 5.15 -6.25
CA PRO A 90 -2.57 6.10 -7.22
C PRO A 90 -3.75 6.74 -6.53
N ALA A 91 -3.62 8.05 -6.26
CA ALA A 91 -4.57 8.80 -5.47
C ALA A 91 -5.93 8.32 -5.97
N LYS A 92 -6.76 7.80 -5.05
CA LYS A 92 -8.09 7.28 -5.37
C LYS A 92 -8.65 8.20 -6.44
N VAL A 93 -8.80 7.64 -7.63
CA VAL A 93 -8.82 8.39 -8.87
C VAL A 93 -10.13 9.15 -8.88
N ASN A 94 -10.08 10.41 -8.43
CA ASN A 94 -11.27 11.22 -8.15
C ASN A 94 -11.63 12.15 -9.31
N THR A 95 -10.97 12.01 -10.45
CA THR A 95 -11.29 12.78 -11.66
C THR A 95 -12.13 11.93 -12.59
N PHE A 96 -13.26 12.49 -13.04
CA PHE A 96 -14.22 11.80 -13.89
C PHE A 96 -13.61 11.31 -15.22
N GLU A 97 -12.58 12.00 -15.72
CA GLU A 97 -11.82 11.62 -16.91
C GLU A 97 -11.17 10.23 -16.81
N GLN A 98 -10.66 9.83 -15.65
CA GLN A 98 -10.01 8.53 -15.50
C GLN A 98 -10.98 7.39 -15.14
N VAL A 99 -12.24 7.70 -14.81
CA VAL A 99 -13.31 6.68 -14.60
C VAL A 99 -13.95 6.28 -15.94
N ALA A 100 -13.98 7.16 -16.94
CA ALA A 100 -14.55 6.88 -18.25
C ALA A 100 -13.95 5.67 -18.98
N PRO A 101 -12.62 5.42 -18.97
CA PRO A 101 -12.02 4.23 -19.57
C PRO A 101 -12.39 2.93 -18.84
N CYS A 102 -12.61 3.00 -17.52
CA CYS A 102 -13.04 1.87 -16.71
C CYS A 102 -14.49 1.50 -17.01
N MET A 103 -15.37 2.51 -17.16
CA MET A 103 -16.75 2.32 -17.61
C MET A 103 -16.82 1.74 -19.02
N ALA A 104 -15.93 2.20 -19.91
CA ALA A 104 -15.73 1.60 -21.22
C ALA A 104 -15.35 0.13 -21.06
N SER A 105 -14.42 -0.24 -20.17
CA SER A 105 -13.97 -1.64 -20.01
C SER A 105 -15.00 -2.60 -19.39
N ASN A 106 -16.23 -2.15 -19.11
CA ASN A 106 -17.30 -2.99 -18.58
C ASN A 106 -17.81 -4.00 -19.64
N LYS A 107 -17.48 -5.29 -19.45
CA LYS A 107 -17.85 -6.41 -20.33
C LYS A 107 -19.36 -6.70 -20.44
N ARG A 108 -20.20 -6.06 -19.62
CA ARG A 108 -21.66 -6.30 -19.60
C ARG A 108 -22.41 -5.59 -20.73
N TRP A 109 -21.78 -4.63 -21.41
CA TRP A 109 -22.43 -3.82 -22.45
C TRP A 109 -21.87 -4.14 -23.83
N GLY A 110 -22.73 -4.23 -24.84
CA GLY A 110 -22.30 -4.36 -26.23
C GLY A 110 -21.58 -3.09 -26.74
N ASP A 111 -20.66 -3.25 -27.68
CA ASP A 111 -19.78 -2.17 -28.16
C ASP A 111 -20.52 -0.89 -28.60
N SER A 112 -21.63 -1.04 -29.34
CA SER A 112 -22.45 0.11 -29.77
C SER A 112 -23.11 0.85 -28.61
N HIS A 113 -23.43 0.16 -27.51
CA HIS A 113 -23.99 0.79 -26.32
C HIS A 113 -22.89 1.55 -25.55
N ARG A 114 -21.70 0.96 -25.45
CA ARG A 114 -20.52 1.58 -24.80
C ARG A 114 -20.13 2.89 -25.49
N GLN A 115 -20.08 2.90 -26.82
CA GLN A 115 -19.75 4.09 -27.60
C GLN A 115 -20.79 5.22 -27.44
N LYS A 116 -22.09 4.89 -27.43
CA LYS A 116 -23.15 5.88 -27.19
C LYS A 116 -23.03 6.52 -25.81
N VAL A 117 -22.79 5.69 -24.78
CA VAL A 117 -22.62 6.18 -23.41
C VAL A 117 -21.39 7.09 -23.30
N LEU A 118 -20.24 6.68 -23.86
CA LEU A 118 -19.03 7.50 -23.86
C LEU A 118 -19.25 8.85 -24.55
N ARG A 119 -19.87 8.87 -25.73
CA ARG A 119 -20.16 10.10 -26.46
C ARG A 119 -21.06 11.06 -25.68
N SER A 120 -22.06 10.52 -24.99
CA SER A 120 -22.93 11.33 -24.12
C SER A 120 -22.18 11.87 -22.90
N LEU A 121 -21.26 11.09 -22.31
CA LEU A 121 -20.41 11.56 -21.21
C LEU A 121 -19.46 12.67 -21.69
N GLU A 122 -18.89 12.53 -22.89
CA GLU A 122 -18.02 13.54 -23.50
C GLU A 122 -18.73 14.84 -23.82
N GLN A 123 -19.94 14.75 -24.37
CA GLN A 123 -20.68 15.92 -24.82
C GLN A 123 -21.36 16.68 -23.68
N TYR A 124 -21.85 15.98 -22.65
CA TYR A 124 -22.69 16.60 -21.61
C TYR A 124 -22.02 16.67 -20.24
N ILE A 125 -21.09 15.76 -19.91
CA ILE A 125 -20.53 15.67 -18.55
C ILE A 125 -19.12 16.27 -18.48
N PHE A 126 -18.24 15.97 -19.44
CA PHE A 126 -16.87 16.51 -19.42
C PHE A 126 -16.77 18.04 -19.48
N PRO A 127 -17.60 18.80 -20.23
CA PRO A 127 -17.51 20.26 -20.24
C PRO A 127 -17.84 20.90 -18.88
N HIS A 128 -18.65 20.21 -18.07
CA HIS A 128 -19.17 20.76 -16.81
C HIS A 128 -18.44 20.24 -15.56
N ILE A 129 -17.83 19.04 -15.62
CA ILE A 129 -17.31 18.32 -14.45
C ILE A 129 -15.81 17.96 -14.57
N SER A 130 -15.17 18.17 -15.74
CA SER A 130 -13.75 17.81 -15.97
C SER A 130 -12.78 18.32 -14.90
N ALA A 131 -13.03 19.50 -14.32
CA ALA A 131 -12.18 20.10 -13.29
C ALA A 131 -12.68 19.97 -11.84
N ARG A 132 -13.80 19.28 -11.58
CA ARG A 132 -14.40 19.17 -10.23
C ARG A 132 -14.16 17.79 -9.61
N ASP A 133 -13.59 17.78 -8.42
CA ASP A 133 -13.40 16.57 -7.58
C ASP A 133 -14.76 15.94 -7.26
N ILE A 134 -14.94 14.64 -7.57
CA ILE A 134 -16.20 13.90 -7.35
C ILE A 134 -16.71 13.94 -5.91
N THR A 135 -15.84 14.25 -4.94
CA THR A 135 -16.17 14.36 -3.52
C THR A 135 -16.90 15.64 -3.15
N THR A 136 -16.99 16.62 -4.06
CA THR A 136 -17.67 17.90 -3.82
C THR A 136 -19.10 17.95 -4.36
N LEU A 137 -19.57 16.90 -5.04
CA LEU A 137 -20.92 16.83 -5.58
C LEU A 137 -21.92 16.53 -4.45
N ARG A 138 -22.67 17.55 -4.03
CA ARG A 138 -23.77 17.43 -3.07
C ARG A 138 -25.09 17.56 -3.83
N THR A 139 -25.93 16.54 -3.75
CA THR A 139 -27.30 16.59 -4.28
C THR A 139 -28.13 17.51 -3.38
N SER A 140 -28.86 18.46 -3.96
CA SER A 140 -29.77 19.35 -3.25
C SER A 140 -31.15 18.75 -3.10
#